data_AF-A0ABD3NF90-F1
#
_entry.id   AF-A0ABD3NF90-F1
#
_cell.length_a   1.000
_cell.length_b   1.000
_cell.length_c   1.000
_cell.angle_alpha   90.00
_cell.angle_beta   90.00
_cell.angle_gamma   90.00
#
_symmetry.space_group_name_H-M   'P 1'
#
loop_
_entity.id
_entity.type
_entity.pdbx_description
1 polymer ?
#
loop_
_entity_poly.entity_id
_entity_poly.type
_entity_poly.pdbx_seq_one_letter_code
_entity_poly.pdbx_strand_id
1 'polypeptide(L)'
;MPRTEAKADPAKQLMIKTKACQRLIKESKYYEQEVIQNERKLQQMKDENNDPHDIKKFQEVLSESHMMIPDSVCRKDRALDDLKEFLSTVEGELEESEWLVEAKKLLCEAGLGGEKAESGDVVETSVDGLADGEAF
;
A
#
# COMPACT_ATOMS: atom_id res chain seq x y z
N MET A 1 -3.50 -14.65 40.68
CA MET A 1 -3.87 -15.57 39.59
C MET A 1 -2.99 -15.24 38.40
N PRO A 2 -1.93 -16.01 38.09
CA PRO A 2 -1.19 -15.81 36.85
C PRO A 2 -2.11 -16.23 35.69
N ARG A 3 -2.38 -15.29 34.77
CA ARG A 3 -3.06 -15.61 33.50
C ARG A 3 -2.13 -16.57 32.77
N THR A 4 -2.51 -17.84 32.67
CA THR A 4 -1.82 -18.81 31.82
C THR A 4 -1.74 -18.23 30.42
N GLU A 5 -0.51 -17.99 29.94
CA GLU A 5 -0.24 -17.63 28.55
C GLU A 5 -0.61 -18.82 27.68
N ALA A 6 -1.88 -18.91 27.30
CA ALA A 6 -2.30 -19.85 26.28
C ALA A 6 -1.64 -19.41 24.97
N LYS A 7 -0.61 -20.14 24.54
CA LYS A 7 -0.07 -20.04 23.17
C LYS A 7 -1.26 -20.02 22.22
N ALA A 8 -1.38 -18.93 21.47
CA ALA A 8 -2.49 -18.77 20.53
C ALA A 8 -2.42 -19.90 19.49
N ASP A 9 -3.60 -20.49 19.24
CA ASP A 9 -3.79 -21.61 18.32
C ASP A 9 -3.20 -21.25 16.94
N PRO A 10 -2.22 -22.02 16.44
CA PRO A 10 -1.50 -21.70 15.21
C PRO A 10 -2.43 -21.65 13.99
N ALA A 11 -3.53 -22.43 13.99
CA ALA A 11 -4.53 -22.38 12.92
C ALA A 11 -5.30 -21.04 12.93
N LYS A 12 -5.62 -20.53 14.12
CA LYS A 12 -6.30 -19.22 14.26
C LYS A 12 -5.38 -18.08 13.87
N GLN A 13 -4.10 -18.15 14.24
CA GLN A 13 -3.10 -17.16 13.83
C GLN A 13 -2.93 -17.13 12.31
N LEU A 14 -2.87 -18.31 11.67
CA LEU A 14 -2.83 -18.42 10.22
C LEU A 14 -4.03 -17.71 9.58
N MET A 15 -5.25 -18.03 10.01
CA MET A 15 -6.46 -17.38 9.51
C MET A 15 -6.39 -15.85 9.65
N ILE A 16 -5.96 -15.34 10.81
CA ILE A 16 -5.90 -13.90 11.08
C ILE A 16 -4.90 -13.23 10.14
N LYS A 17 -3.69 -13.78 10.00
CA LYS A 17 -2.65 -13.23 9.12
C LYS A 17 -3.07 -13.29 7.65
N THR A 18 -3.66 -14.40 7.19
CA THR A 18 -4.21 -14.53 5.82
C THR A 18 -5.29 -13.48 5.54
N LYS A 19 -6.27 -13.31 6.44
CA LYS A 19 -7.32 -12.28 6.28
C LYS A 19 -6.77 -10.86 6.31
N ALA A 20 -5.76 -10.59 7.15
CA ALA A 20 -5.09 -9.30 7.18
C ALA A 20 -4.43 -8.99 5.83
N CYS A 21 -3.70 -9.96 5.24
CA CYS A 21 -3.11 -9.83 3.92
C CYS A 21 -4.17 -9.56 2.83
N GLN A 22 -5.27 -10.33 2.82
CA GLN A 22 -6.36 -10.12 1.86
C GLN A 22 -6.95 -8.71 1.92
N ARG A 23 -7.11 -8.14 3.13
CA ARG A 23 -7.60 -6.77 3.30
C ARG A 23 -6.61 -5.76 2.73
N LEU A 24 -5.33 -5.87 3.07
CA LEU A 24 -4.29 -4.94 2.65
C LEU A 24 -4.06 -4.98 1.12
N ILE A 25 -4.17 -6.16 0.51
CA ILE A 25 -4.12 -6.29 -0.96
C ILE A 25 -5.29 -5.54 -1.62
N LYS A 26 -6.50 -5.64 -1.07
CA LYS A 26 -7.67 -4.90 -1.59
C LYS A 26 -7.52 -3.40 -1.41
N GLU A 27 -6.96 -2.98 -0.27
CA GLU A 27 -6.68 -1.58 0.05
C GLU A 27 -5.66 -0.97 -0.94
N SER A 28 -4.51 -1.65 -1.16
CA SER A 28 -3.52 -1.23 -2.17
C SER A 28 -4.15 -1.08 -3.56
N LYS A 29 -4.90 -2.09 -4.01
CA LYS A 29 -5.58 -2.07 -5.31
C LYS A 29 -6.61 -0.94 -5.42
N TYR A 30 -7.31 -0.61 -4.34
CA TYR A 30 -8.28 0.47 -4.33
C TYR A 30 -7.60 1.82 -4.57
N TYR A 31 -6.51 2.11 -3.83
CA TYR A 31 -5.75 3.35 -4.00
C TYR A 31 -5.09 3.46 -5.38
N GLU A 32 -4.55 2.36 -5.91
CA GLU A 32 -4.04 2.31 -7.29
C GLU A 32 -5.13 2.64 -8.32
N GLN A 33 -6.33 2.06 -8.16
CA GLN A 33 -7.46 2.33 -9.06
C GLN A 33 -7.98 3.76 -8.96
N GLU A 34 -8.02 4.33 -7.76
CA GLU A 34 -8.43 5.71 -7.52
C GLU A 34 -7.50 6.69 -8.24
N VAL A 35 -6.19 6.45 -8.14
CA VAL A 35 -5.17 7.22 -8.85
C VAL A 35 -5.37 7.15 -10.37
N ILE A 36 -5.56 5.96 -10.94
CA ILE A 36 -5.79 5.80 -12.39
C ILE A 36 -7.06 6.54 -12.84
N GLN A 37 -8.12 6.51 -12.04
CA GLN A 37 -9.35 7.24 -12.33
C GLN A 37 -9.15 8.75 -12.28
N ASN A 38 -8.41 9.25 -11.29
CA ASN A 38 -8.09 10.66 -11.17
C ASN A 38 -7.16 11.12 -12.30
N GLU A 39 -6.16 10.33 -12.71
CA GLU A 39 -5.33 10.62 -13.88
C GLU A 39 -6.15 10.74 -15.16
N ARG A 40 -7.08 9.80 -15.39
CA ARG A 40 -7.99 9.86 -16.54
C ARG A 40 -8.86 11.11 -16.50
N LYS A 41 -9.39 11.47 -15.34
CA LYS A 41 -10.18 12.69 -15.17
C LYS A 41 -9.35 13.94 -15.43
N LEU A 42 -8.10 13.97 -14.96
CA LEU A 42 -7.18 15.08 -15.22
C LEU A 42 -6.88 15.22 -16.72
N GLN A 43 -6.67 14.10 -17.43
CA GLN A 43 -6.51 14.11 -18.89
C GLN A 43 -7.75 14.64 -19.59
N GLN A 44 -8.94 14.16 -19.21
CA GLN A 44 -10.20 14.66 -19.76
C GLN A 44 -10.36 16.18 -19.53
N MET A 45 -10.02 16.69 -18.34
CA MET A 45 -10.07 18.13 -18.06
C MET A 45 -9.11 18.94 -18.95
N LYS A 46 -7.96 18.38 -19.30
CA LYS A 46 -7.00 19.00 -20.24
C LYS A 46 -7.54 18.98 -21.67
N ASP A 47 -8.13 17.87 -22.11
CA ASP A 47 -8.70 17.72 -23.45
C ASP A 47 -9.90 18.66 -23.67
N GLU A 48 -10.74 18.82 -22.65
CA GLU A 48 -11.88 19.74 -22.64
C GLU A 48 -11.46 21.23 -22.53
N ASN A 49 -10.16 21.52 -22.39
CA ASN A 49 -9.61 22.86 -22.17
C ASN A 49 -10.31 23.58 -21.00
N ASN A 50 -10.51 22.86 -19.89
CA ASN A 50 -11.03 23.45 -18.65
C ASN A 50 -10.06 24.52 -18.13
N ASP A 51 -10.56 25.32 -17.18
CA ASP A 51 -9.79 26.43 -16.61
C ASP A 51 -8.43 25.96 -16.04
N PRO A 52 -7.32 26.65 -16.34
CA PRO A 52 -5.99 26.27 -15.84
C PRO A 52 -5.87 26.20 -14.32
N HIS A 53 -6.63 27.02 -13.57
CA HIS A 53 -6.65 26.99 -12.12
C HIS A 53 -7.32 25.71 -11.60
N ASP A 54 -8.41 25.28 -12.23
CA ASP A 54 -9.10 24.03 -11.89
C ASP A 54 -8.23 22.80 -12.19
N ILE A 55 -7.52 22.81 -13.33
CA ILE A 55 -6.56 21.74 -13.69
C ILE A 55 -5.43 21.68 -12.65
N LYS A 56 -4.85 22.82 -12.28
CA LYS A 56 -3.76 22.87 -11.29
C LYS A 56 -4.21 22.37 -9.92
N LYS A 57 -5.38 22.81 -9.46
CA LYS A 57 -5.96 22.34 -8.19
C LYS A 57 -6.22 20.84 -8.21
N PHE A 58 -6.70 20.31 -9.34
CA PHE A 58 -6.93 18.87 -9.47
C PHE A 58 -5.62 18.07 -9.52
N GLN A 59 -4.53 18.64 -10.07
CA GLN A 59 -3.19 18.05 -9.99
C GLN A 59 -2.66 17.96 -8.55
N GLU A 60 -2.90 18.98 -7.73
CA GLU A 60 -2.53 18.97 -6.30
C GLU A 60 -3.25 17.82 -5.58
N VAL A 61 -4.56 17.67 -5.80
CA VAL A 61 -5.36 16.56 -5.26
C VAL A 61 -4.83 15.19 -5.74
N LEU A 62 -4.50 15.06 -7.03
CA LEU A 62 -3.94 13.83 -7.56
C LEU A 62 -2.58 13.49 -6.91
N SER A 63 -1.74 14.50 -6.68
CA SER A 63 -0.46 14.33 -5.98
C SER A 63 -0.68 13.83 -4.55
N GLU A 64 -1.67 14.35 -3.83
CA GLU A 64 -2.02 13.85 -2.49
C GLU A 64 -2.46 12.38 -2.53
N SER A 65 -3.25 11.97 -3.54
CA SER A 65 -3.64 10.57 -3.74
C SER A 65 -2.44 9.67 -4.02
N HIS A 66 -1.45 10.12 -4.81
CA HIS A 66 -0.22 9.37 -5.05
C HIS A 66 0.59 9.13 -3.78
N MET A 67 0.61 10.09 -2.84
CA MET A 67 1.36 9.94 -1.58
C MET A 67 0.83 8.81 -0.68
N MET A 68 -0.38 8.31 -0.92
CA MET A 68 -0.96 7.19 -0.16
C MET A 68 -0.48 5.81 -0.62
N ILE A 69 -0.15 5.66 -1.91
CA ILE A 69 0.24 4.36 -2.50
C ILE A 69 1.44 3.74 -1.77
N PRO A 70 2.54 4.47 -1.48
CA PRO A 70 3.72 3.89 -0.84
C PRO A 70 3.43 3.26 0.53
N ASP A 71 2.60 3.90 1.36
CA ASP A 71 2.24 3.36 2.68
C ASP A 71 1.39 2.10 2.56
N SER A 72 0.39 2.09 1.67
CA SER A 72 -0.45 0.92 1.42
C SER A 72 0.35 -0.27 0.90
N VAL A 73 1.28 -0.04 -0.02
CA VAL A 73 2.19 -1.08 -0.54
C VAL A 73 3.11 -1.58 0.56
N CYS A 74 3.73 -0.69 1.33
CA CYS A 74 4.62 -1.07 2.42
C CYS A 74 3.89 -1.92 3.50
N ARG A 75 2.66 -1.55 3.86
CA ARG A 75 1.84 -2.33 4.80
C ARG A 75 1.48 -3.70 4.25
N LYS A 76 1.10 -3.77 2.97
CA LYS A 76 0.83 -5.04 2.27
C LYS A 76 2.06 -5.94 2.28
N ASP A 77 3.23 -5.42 1.93
CA ASP A 77 4.47 -6.19 1.86
C ASP A 77 4.89 -6.70 3.24
N ARG A 78 4.83 -5.85 4.28
CA ARG A 78 5.07 -6.27 5.67
C ARG A 78 4.15 -7.40 6.12
N ALA A 79 2.86 -7.34 5.77
CA ALA A 79 1.92 -8.39 6.13
C ALA A 79 2.20 -9.70 5.38
N LEU A 80 2.63 -9.62 4.12
CA LEU A 80 3.03 -10.80 3.34
C LEU A 80 4.30 -11.43 3.90
N ASP A 81 5.28 -10.63 4.32
CA ASP A 81 6.49 -11.14 4.95
C ASP A 81 6.21 -11.77 6.32
N ASP A 82 5.36 -11.15 7.14
CA ASP A 82 4.89 -11.74 8.40
C ASP A 82 4.12 -13.07 8.17
N LEU A 83 3.36 -13.18 7.07
CA LEU A 83 2.69 -14.42 6.69
C LEU A 83 3.69 -15.50 6.22
N LYS A 84 4.72 -15.13 5.45
CA LYS A 84 5.80 -16.05 5.03
C LYS A 84 6.58 -16.57 6.24
N GLU A 85 7.00 -15.67 7.12
CA GLU A 85 7.73 -16.03 8.33
C GLU A 85 6.89 -16.97 9.18
N PHE A 86 5.61 -16.64 9.39
CA PHE A 86 4.69 -17.50 10.13
C PHE A 86 4.61 -18.90 9.49
N LEU A 87 4.37 -19.00 8.19
CA LEU A 87 4.29 -20.29 7.49
C LEU A 87 5.57 -21.13 7.63
N SER A 88 6.74 -20.51 7.64
CA SER A 88 8.02 -21.22 7.87
C SER A 88 8.14 -21.79 9.30
N THR A 89 7.49 -21.15 10.29
CA THR A 89 7.52 -21.62 11.68
C THR A 89 6.54 -22.75 11.98
N VAL A 90 5.45 -22.86 11.21
CA VAL A 90 4.40 -23.89 11.39
C VAL A 90 4.40 -24.93 10.28
N GLU A 91 5.50 -25.03 9.52
CA GLU A 91 5.66 -25.98 8.42
C GLU A 91 5.54 -27.42 8.93
N GLY A 92 4.54 -28.15 8.43
CA GLY A 92 4.22 -29.53 8.84
C GLY A 92 3.15 -29.69 9.93
N GLU A 93 2.80 -28.65 10.69
CA GLU A 93 1.74 -28.73 11.73
C GLU A 93 0.33 -28.47 11.19
N LEU A 94 0.23 -27.81 10.04
CA LEU A 94 -1.02 -27.28 9.49
C LEU A 94 -1.29 -27.72 8.04
N GLU A 95 -0.70 -28.84 7.60
CA GLU A 95 -0.79 -29.32 6.20
C GLU A 95 -2.22 -29.56 5.71
N GLU A 96 -3.17 -29.87 6.60
CA GLU A 96 -4.58 -30.07 6.26
C GLU A 96 -5.45 -28.80 6.38
N SER A 97 -4.85 -27.66 6.75
CA SER A 97 -5.60 -26.42 6.94
C SER A 97 -5.94 -25.75 5.60
N GLU A 98 -7.22 -25.48 5.35
CA GLU A 98 -7.70 -24.70 4.20
C GLU A 98 -7.02 -23.31 4.12
N TRP A 99 -6.70 -22.73 5.29
CA TRP A 99 -6.01 -21.44 5.38
C TRP A 99 -4.57 -21.49 4.88
N LEU A 100 -3.94 -22.66 4.86
CA LEU A 100 -2.58 -22.83 4.35
C LEU A 100 -2.54 -22.78 2.82
N VAL A 101 -3.54 -23.37 2.17
CA VAL A 101 -3.74 -23.28 0.71
C VAL A 101 -3.97 -21.83 0.30
N GLU A 102 -4.85 -21.13 1.01
CA GLU A 102 -5.16 -19.73 0.73
C GLU A 102 -3.97 -18.80 0.99
N ALA A 103 -3.22 -19.03 2.08
CA ALA A 103 -2.00 -18.28 2.38
C ALA A 103 -0.94 -18.47 1.28
N LYS A 104 -0.69 -19.70 0.85
CA LYS A 104 0.25 -20.01 -0.25
C LYS A 104 -0.18 -19.35 -1.56
N LYS A 105 -1.48 -19.36 -1.86
CA LYS A 105 -2.04 -18.69 -3.04
C LYS A 105 -1.77 -17.18 -3.01
N LEU A 106 -2.03 -16.52 -1.87
CA LEU A 106 -1.78 -15.08 -1.70
C LEU A 106 -0.29 -14.74 -1.87
N LEU A 107 0.60 -15.57 -1.33
CA LEU A 107 2.04 -15.37 -1.47
C LEU A 107 2.52 -15.55 -2.92
N CYS A 108 1.93 -16.49 -3.66
CA CYS A 108 2.21 -16.69 -5.08
C CYS A 108 1.73 -15.49 -5.91
N GLU A 109 0.49 -15.04 -5.69
CA GLU A 109 -0.07 -13.87 -6.37
C GLU A 109 0.72 -12.59 -6.07
N ALA A 110 1.21 -12.42 -4.83
CA ALA A 110 2.03 -11.27 -4.46
C ALA A 110 3.46 -11.33 -5.02
N GLY A 111 4.06 -12.53 -5.12
CA GLY A 111 5.40 -12.72 -5.68
C GLY A 111 5.50 -12.45 -7.18
N LEU A 112 4.38 -12.56 -7.91
CA LEU A 112 4.31 -12.25 -9.35
C LEU A 112 4.11 -10.74 -9.63
N GLY A 113 3.80 -9.92 -8.62
CA GLY A 113 3.55 -8.49 -8.75
C GLY A 113 4.67 -7.58 -8.21
N GLY A 114 5.79 -8.16 -7.78
CA GLY A 114 6.92 -7.44 -7.20
C GLY A 114 7.97 -7.03 -8.24
N GLU A 115 7.58 -6.29 -9.28
CA GLU A 115 8.57 -5.46 -9.97
C GLU A 115 8.86 -4.25 -9.09
N LYS A 116 10.10 -4.19 -8.59
CA LYS A 116 10.66 -3.04 -7.89
C LYS A 116 10.48 -1.79 -8.75
N ALA A 117 9.59 -0.89 -8.35
CA ALA A 117 9.68 0.52 -8.74
C ALA A 117 10.72 1.19 -7.81
N GLU A 118 12.00 1.01 -8.13
CA GLU A 118 13.07 1.90 -7.65
C GLU A 118 13.29 3.03 -8.66
N SER A 119 13.57 4.24 -8.13
CA SER A 119 13.89 5.53 -8.78
C SER A 119 12.70 6.28 -9.42
N GLY A 120 12.46 7.57 -9.22
CA GLY A 120 13.18 8.71 -8.65
C GLY A 120 12.47 9.94 -9.25
N ASP A 121 12.02 10.95 -8.52
CA ASP A 121 12.82 12.06 -8.00
C ASP A 121 11.83 12.85 -7.12
N VAL A 122 11.99 12.85 -5.79
CA VAL A 122 11.41 13.91 -4.98
C VAL A 122 12.31 15.10 -5.24
N VAL A 123 11.91 15.95 -6.18
CA VAL A 123 12.47 17.29 -6.30
C VAL A 123 12.09 18.00 -5.01
N GLU A 124 13.04 18.01 -4.09
CA GLU A 124 13.09 18.91 -2.95
C GLU A 124 13.05 20.33 -3.52
N THR A 125 11.86 20.93 -3.57
CA THR A 125 11.74 22.34 -3.91
C THR A 125 12.35 23.12 -2.76
N SER A 126 13.63 23.45 -2.87
CA SER A 126 14.30 24.46 -2.05
C SER A 126 13.49 25.75 -2.13
N VAL A 127 12.66 26.01 -1.11
CA VAL A 127 12.13 27.34 -0.83
C VAL A 127 13.21 28.10 -0.04
N ASP A 128 14.34 28.37 -0.72
CA ASP A 128 15.35 29.31 -0.26
C ASP A 128 15.31 30.51 -1.21
N GLY A 129 14.46 31.48 -0.90
CA GLY A 129 14.29 32.66 -1.74
C GLY A 129 13.35 33.75 -1.23
N LEU A 130 12.87 33.69 0.02
CA LEU A 130 12.24 34.85 0.66
C LEU A 130 13.31 35.53 1.51
N ALA A 131 14.10 36.37 0.84
CA ALA A 131 14.97 37.32 1.52
C ALA A 131 14.09 38.28 2.34
N ASP A 132 14.32 38.25 3.64
CA ASP A 132 13.84 39.22 4.62
C ASP A 132 14.19 40.66 4.20
N GLY A 133 13.21 41.54 4.37
CA GLY A 133 13.43 42.90 4.88
C GLY A 133 14.13 43.89 3.96
N GLU A 134 13.33 44.75 3.31
CA GLU A 134 13.70 46.16 3.19
C GLU A 134 12.63 47.02 3.86
N ALA A 135 13.00 47.47 5.06
CA ALA A 135 12.48 48.68 5.65
C ALA A 135 13.21 49.88 4.99
N PHE A 136 12.48 50.66 4.19
CA PHE A 136 12.50 52.12 4.24
C PHE A 136 11.27 52.70 3.53
#